data_AF-A0A4U2ZC62-F1
#
_entry.id   AF-A0A4U2ZC62-F1
#
_cell.length_a   1.000
_cell.length_b   1.000
_cell.length_c   1.000
_cell.angle_alpha   90.00
_cell.angle_beta   90.00
_cell.angle_gamma   90.00
#
_symmetry.space_group_name_H-M   'P 1'
#
loop_
_entity.id
_entity.type
_entity.pdbx_description
1 polymer ?
#
loop_
_entity_poly.entity_id
_entity_poly.type
_entity_poly.pdbx_seq_one_letter_code
_entity_poly.pdbx_strand_id
1 'polypeptide(L)' 'MSIKGRTSSEETIVSDKEVSYQGNKMKYNEWGQKVTGWSTINIYEWALLEKEEQTLTLAEWREKKIEEENQNS' A
#
# COMPACT_ATOMS: atom_id res chain seq x y z
N MET A 1 -6.37 0.29 -2.58
CA MET A 1 -5.84 -0.09 -1.26
C MET A 1 -6.54 0.84 -0.26
N SER A 2 -6.43 0.61 1.04
CA SER A 2 -7.20 1.39 2.02
C SER A 2 -6.30 1.77 3.18
N ILE A 3 -6.52 2.92 3.81
CA ILE A 3 -5.84 3.24 5.07
C ILE A 3 -6.66 2.64 6.21
N LYS A 4 -6.03 1.99 7.18
CA LYS A 4 -6.70 1.45 8.37
C LYS A 4 -7.58 2.52 9.02
N GLY A 5 -8.89 2.28 9.06
CA GLY A 5 -9.90 3.22 9.57
C GLY A 5 -10.49 4.19 8.55
N ARG A 6 -10.10 4.10 7.26
CA ARG A 6 -10.69 4.83 6.14
C ARG A 6 -10.89 3.89 4.95
N THR A 7 -12.14 3.63 4.63
CA THR A 7 -12.52 2.82 3.48
C THR A 7 -12.62 3.70 2.25
N SER A 8 -12.03 3.24 1.13
CA SER A 8 -12.09 3.85 -0.20
C SER A 8 -10.98 4.85 -0.51
N SER A 9 -9.86 4.30 -0.96
CA SER A 9 -8.90 5.05 -1.75
C SER A 9 -8.58 4.22 -3.01
N GLU A 10 -8.97 4.78 -4.16
CA GLU A 10 -8.85 4.15 -5.48
C GLU A 10 -7.43 4.33 -6.03
N GLU A 11 -6.43 3.76 -5.35
CA GLU A 11 -5.06 3.63 -5.88
C GLU A 11 -4.73 2.24 -6.36
N THR A 12 -3.84 2.21 -7.36
CA THR A 12 -3.20 1.01 -7.89
C THR A 12 -1.73 1.02 -7.50
N ILE A 13 -1.23 -0.09 -6.98
CA ILE A 13 0.19 -0.26 -6.71
C ILE A 13 0.95 -0.35 -8.03
N VAL A 14 1.89 0.57 -8.25
CA VAL A 14 2.73 0.59 -9.46
C VAL A 14 4.03 -0.12 -9.21
N SER A 15 4.58 0.03 -8.00
CA SER A 15 5.87 -0.53 -7.60
C SER A 15 5.93 -0.74 -6.08
N ASP A 16 7.01 -1.34 -5.63
CA ASP A 16 7.32 -1.59 -4.21
C ASP A 16 7.37 -0.29 -3.36
N LYS A 17 7.58 0.86 -3.99
CA LYS A 17 7.66 2.17 -3.31
C LYS A 17 6.71 3.23 -3.84
N GLU A 18 5.95 2.90 -4.89
CA GLU A 18 5.15 3.86 -5.64
C GLU A 18 3.74 3.34 -5.92
N VAL A 19 2.79 4.28 -5.87
CA VAL A 19 1.36 4.06 -6.07
C VAL A 19 0.89 5.02 -7.15
N SER A 20 -0.02 4.56 -8.00
CA SER A 20 -0.80 5.41 -8.89
C SER A 20 -2.12 5.73 -8.21
N TYR A 21 -2.31 6.98 -7.81
CA TYR A 21 -3.57 7.48 -7.27
C TYR A 21 -4.15 8.51 -8.23
N GLN A 22 -5.39 8.28 -8.68
CA GLN A 22 -6.07 9.15 -9.65
C GLN A 22 -5.23 9.42 -10.92
N GLY A 23 -4.53 8.40 -11.43
CA GLY A 23 -3.67 8.52 -12.61
C GLY A 23 -2.31 9.20 -12.37
N ASN A 24 -2.01 9.62 -11.14
CA ASN A 24 -0.74 10.23 -10.77
C ASN A 24 0.11 9.25 -9.96
N LYS A 25 1.35 9.01 -10.40
CA LYS A 25 2.32 8.21 -9.65
C LYS A 25 2.94 9.04 -8.54
N MET A 26 2.91 8.53 -7.32
CA MET A 26 3.50 9.16 -6.13
C MET A 26 4.00 8.12 -5.16
N LYS A 27 4.84 8.52 -4.19
CA LYS A 27 5.30 7.60 -3.15
C LYS A 27 4.18 7.24 -2.21
N TYR A 28 4.24 6.04 -1.61
CA TYR A 28 3.29 5.61 -0.58
C TYR A 28 3.11 6.63 0.54
N ASN A 29 4.19 7.23 1.04
CA ASN A 29 4.10 8.25 2.09
C ASN A 29 3.33 9.49 1.62
N GLU A 30 3.58 9.97 0.38
CA GLU A 30 2.89 11.13 -0.17
C GLU A 30 1.40 10.84 -0.39
N TRP A 31 1.09 9.67 -0.93
CA TRP A 31 -0.28 9.18 -1.05
C TRP A 31 -0.96 9.11 0.31
N GLY A 32 -0.33 8.50 1.31
CA GLY A 32 -0.85 8.36 2.65
C GLY A 32 -1.09 9.72 3.32
N GLN A 33 -0.16 10.67 3.18
CA GLN A 33 -0.36 12.05 3.66
C GLN A 33 -1.52 12.72 2.94
N LYS A 34 -1.68 12.51 1.63
CA LYS A 34 -2.75 13.11 0.83
C LYS A 34 -4.13 12.54 1.17
N VAL A 35 -4.23 11.22 1.36
CA VAL A 35 -5.48 10.54 1.76
C VAL A 35 -5.82 10.84 3.21
N THR A 36 -4.82 10.89 4.10
CA THR A 36 -5.08 11.09 5.54
C THR A 36 -5.15 12.54 5.98
N GLY A 37 -4.46 13.44 5.28
CA GLY A 37 -4.20 14.82 5.69
C GLY A 37 -3.10 14.96 6.75
N TRP A 38 -2.35 13.89 7.07
CA TRP A 38 -1.31 13.93 8.09
C TRP A 38 -0.02 14.54 7.57
N SER A 39 0.72 15.24 8.43
CA SER A 39 2.06 15.75 8.10
C SER A 39 3.06 14.63 7.84
N THR A 40 2.87 13.47 8.48
CA THR A 40 3.68 12.25 8.31
C THR A 40 2.81 11.02 8.59
N ILE A 41 3.08 9.91 7.91
CA ILE A 41 2.39 8.63 8.12
C ILE A 41 3.37 7.48 7.95
N ASN A 42 3.26 6.46 8.81
CA ASN A 42 3.96 5.21 8.59
C ASN A 42 3.12 4.33 7.65
N ILE A 43 3.32 4.50 6.34
CA ILE A 43 2.45 3.87 5.36
C ILE A 43 2.48 2.33 5.41
N TYR A 44 3.56 1.74 5.92
CA TYR A 44 3.69 0.29 5.99
C TYR A 44 2.76 -0.36 7.02
N GLU A 45 2.46 0.34 8.11
CA GLU A 45 1.54 -0.13 9.15
C GLU A 45 0.09 0.29 8.89
N TRP A 46 -0.09 1.39 8.17
CA TRP A 46 -1.40 2.00 7.98
C TRP A 46 -2.06 1.62 6.65
N ALA A 47 -1.29 1.33 5.60
CA ALA A 47 -1.83 0.93 4.31
C ALA A 47 -2.18 -0.56 4.29
N LEU A 48 -3.42 -0.83 3.92
CA LEU A 48 -4.03 -2.15 3.79
C LEU A 48 -4.31 -2.45 2.32
N LEU A 49 -3.62 -3.44 1.78
CA LEU A 49 -3.92 -4.04 0.49
C LEU A 49 -5.05 -5.03 0.66
N GLU A 50 -6.17 -4.78 -0.01
CA GLU A 50 -7.20 -5.77 -0.22
C GLU A 50 -6.83 -6.58 -1.48
N LYS A 51 -6.39 -7.82 -1.27
CA LYS A 51 -6.01 -8.78 -2.31
C LYS A 51 -6.94 -9.97 -2.21
N GLU A 52 -7.82 -10.13 -3.20
CA GLU A 52 -8.75 -11.26 -3.40
C GLU A 52 -9.56 -11.66 -2.16
N GLU A 53 -8.94 -12.33 -1.18
CA GLU A 53 -9.56 -12.85 0.05
C GLU A 53 -8.89 -12.39 1.35
N GLN A 54 -7.81 -11.58 1.28
CA GLN A 54 -7.08 -11.12 2.47
C GLN A 54 -6.80 -9.61 2.40
N THR A 55 -6.99 -8.96 3.55
CA THR A 55 -6.53 -7.59 3.78
C THR A 55 -5.20 -7.67 4.51
N LEU A 56 -4.11 -7.31 3.83
CA LEU A 56 -2.75 -7.37 4.37
C LEU A 56 -2.18 -5.96 4.44
N THR A 57 -1.35 -5.69 5.44
CA THR A 57 -0.56 -4.45 5.46
C THR A 57 0.51 -4.45 4.37
N LEU A 58 1.00 -3.27 3.99
CA LEU A 58 2.10 -3.17 3.04
C LEU A 58 3.37 -3.90 3.51
N ALA A 59 3.61 -3.91 4.83
CA ALA A 59 4.70 -4.65 5.45
C ALA A 59 4.55 -6.16 5.21
N GLU A 60 3.38 -6.72 5.56
CA GLU A 60 3.09 -8.15 5.35
C GLU A 60 3.14 -8.53 3.86
N TRP A 61 2.64 -7.65 2.98
CA TRP A 61 2.70 -7.89 1.55
C TRP A 61 4.14 -7.99 1.04
N ARG A 62 5.04 -7.12 1.51
CA ARG A 62 6.46 -7.20 1.16
C ARG A 62 7.09 -8.51 1.61
N GLU A 63 6.81 -8.93 2.84
CA GLU A 63 7.32 -10.20 3.37
C GLU A 63 6.84 -11.37 2.51
N LYS A 64 5.55 -11.41 2.16
CA LYS A 64 5.01 -12.43 1.24
C LYS A 64 5.66 -12.37 -0.14
N LYS A 65 5.84 -11.18 -0.71
CA LYS A 65 6.48 -10.99 -2.02
C LYS A 65 7.89 -11.58 -2.05
N ILE A 66 8.66 -11.34 -1.00
CA ILE A 66 10.02 -11.88 -0.83
C ILE A 66 9.97 -13.41 -0.69
N GLU A 67 9.04 -13.94 0.11
CA GLU A 67 8.88 -15.38 0.31
C GLU A 67 8.43 -16.10 -0.97
N GLU A 68 7.47 -15.52 -1.70
CA GLU A 68 7.02 -16.01 -3.02
C GLU A 68 8.18 -16.01 -4.04
N GLU A 69 9.00 -14.95 -4.11
CA GLU A 69 10.17 -14.93 -4.99
C GLU A 69 11.20 -16.00 -4.62
N ASN A 70 11.38 -16.28 -3.32
CA ASN A 70 12.34 -17.25 -2.83
C ASN A 70 11.86 -18.71 -3.02
N GLN A 71 10.55 -18.97 -2.98
CA GLN A 71 9.97 -20.29 -3.27
C GLN A 71 9.91 -20.61 -4.77
N ASN A 72 10.03 -19.60 -5.63
CA ASN A 72 9.98 -19.75 -7.08
C ASN A 72 11.38 -19.77 -7.75
N SER A 73 12.45 -19.91 -6.95
CA SER A 73 13.87 -19.95 -7.37
C SER A 73 14.49 -21.35 -7.24
#